data_AF-A0A4U5PDY7-F1
#
_entry.id   AF-A0A4U5PDY7-F1
#
_cell.length_a   1.000
_cell.length_b   1.000
_cell.length_c   1.000
_cell.angle_alpha   90.00
_cell.angle_beta   90.00
_cell.angle_gamma   90.00
#
_symmetry.space_group_name_H-M   'P 1'
#
loop_
_entity.id
_entity.type
_entity.pdbx_description
1 polymer ?
#
loop_
_entity_poly.entity_id
_entity_poly.type
_entity_poly.pdbx_seq_one_letter_code
_entity_poly.pdbx_strand_id
1 'polypeptide(L)'
;MLASITLTLLLGVVYALPTALPLHPSTDICDCDFLGPKVHTEANKIGQFLISLIYNTEGYEGCSQEENVGLARSFLYKLFKVISKLLNLAEAILPSENPFHFTCEPQKKLKKEFDEQLTTLVKGFGQSERCGCPAKRPLDQLLDLSDTLLSTINVKQWLTQTKALFGQ
;
A
#
# COMPACT_ATOMS: atom_id res chain seq x y z
N MET A 1 18.26 69.01 -40.26
CA MET A 1 18.62 69.03 -38.83
C MET A 1 17.51 68.36 -38.05
N LEU A 2 17.89 67.52 -37.06
CA LEU A 2 17.05 66.79 -36.07
C LEU A 2 16.31 65.58 -36.67
N ALA A 3 16.74 64.32 -36.48
CA ALA A 3 16.99 63.54 -35.25
C ALA A 3 15.71 63.30 -34.42
N SER A 4 15.20 62.07 -34.45
CA SER A 4 15.06 61.21 -33.25
C SER A 4 14.15 60.02 -33.52
N ILE A 5 14.75 58.83 -33.48
CA ILE A 5 14.08 57.54 -33.32
C ILE A 5 13.89 57.34 -31.82
N THR A 6 12.65 57.21 -31.35
CA THR A 6 12.36 56.83 -29.96
C THR A 6 11.93 55.35 -29.90
N LEU A 7 12.82 54.55 -29.33
CA LEU A 7 12.65 53.17 -28.91
C LEU A 7 12.61 53.16 -27.37
N THR A 8 11.52 52.71 -26.74
CA THR A 8 11.41 52.27 -25.32
C THR A 8 9.92 52.13 -24.97
N LEU A 9 9.43 51.21 -24.14
CA LEU A 9 9.88 49.95 -23.57
C LEU A 9 8.62 49.33 -22.95
N LEU A 10 8.53 48.00 -22.98
CA LEU A 10 7.62 47.14 -22.23
C LEU A 10 7.17 47.68 -20.85
N LEU A 11 5.86 47.87 -20.66
CA LEU A 11 5.22 47.88 -19.34
C LEU A 11 4.74 46.47 -19.00
N GLY A 12 5.67 45.64 -18.53
CA GLY A 12 5.34 44.45 -17.76
C GLY A 12 4.98 44.87 -16.34
N VAL A 13 3.69 44.83 -16.00
CA VAL A 13 3.26 44.93 -14.60
C VAL A 13 3.54 43.58 -13.95
N VAL A 14 4.67 43.52 -13.27
CA VAL A 14 5.08 42.43 -12.38
C VAL A 14 4.09 42.37 -11.23
N TYR A 15 3.26 41.33 -11.19
CA TYR A 15 2.52 40.95 -9.99
C TYR A 15 3.52 40.48 -8.93
N ALA A 16 3.89 41.38 -8.02
CA ALA A 16 4.58 41.02 -6.79
C ALA A 16 3.56 40.50 -5.77
N LEU A 17 3.38 39.18 -5.70
CA LEU A 17 2.75 38.50 -4.56
C LEU A 17 3.85 38.21 -3.53
N PRO A 18 3.83 38.80 -2.32
CA PRO A 18 4.77 38.44 -1.29
C PRO A 18 4.37 37.09 -0.67
N THR A 19 5.19 36.09 -1.01
CA THR A 19 5.85 35.15 -0.11
C THR A 19 5.10 34.56 1.08
N ALA A 20 5.02 33.23 1.01
CA ALA A 20 5.25 32.30 2.12
C ALA A 20 4.22 32.33 3.26
N LEU A 21 3.25 31.41 3.15
CA LEU A 21 2.70 30.74 4.32
C LEU A 21 3.85 30.25 5.22
N PRO A 22 3.77 30.41 6.55
CA PRO A 22 4.70 29.76 7.45
C PRO A 22 4.44 28.26 7.33
N LEU A 23 5.22 27.59 6.48
CA LEU A 23 5.58 26.20 6.69
C LEU A 23 6.20 26.18 8.09
N HIS A 24 5.42 25.77 9.09
CA HIS A 24 6.02 25.19 10.27
C HIS A 24 6.96 24.13 9.72
N PRO A 25 8.28 24.26 9.84
CA PRO A 25 9.13 23.14 9.53
C PRO A 25 8.71 22.09 10.55
N SER A 26 7.98 21.06 10.12
CA SER A 26 8.14 19.81 10.83
C SER A 26 9.64 19.54 10.66
N THR A 27 10.37 19.67 11.76
CA THR A 27 11.70 19.09 11.85
C THR A 27 11.47 17.59 11.79
N ASP A 28 11.14 17.09 10.60
CA ASP A 28 11.19 15.68 10.28
C ASP A 28 12.66 15.33 10.50
N ILE A 29 12.95 14.78 11.67
CA ILE A 29 14.28 14.26 11.98
C ILE A 29 14.49 13.10 11.02
N CYS A 30 15.24 13.37 9.96
CA CYS A 30 15.63 12.38 8.97
C CYS A 30 16.78 11.56 9.56
N ASP A 31 16.43 10.45 10.18
CA ASP A 31 17.38 9.45 10.66
C ASP A 31 17.17 8.17 9.85
N CYS A 32 18.08 7.88 8.91
CA CYS A 32 17.98 6.70 8.08
C CYS A 32 18.25 5.40 8.84
N ASP A 33 18.98 5.45 9.96
CA ASP A 33 19.20 4.29 10.83
C ASP A 33 17.92 3.91 11.58
N PHE A 34 16.95 4.83 11.64
CA PHE A 34 15.61 4.57 12.18
C PHE A 34 14.56 4.30 11.08
N LEU A 35 14.49 5.15 10.06
CA LEU A 35 13.41 5.14 9.08
C LEU A 35 13.42 3.89 8.19
N GLY A 36 14.58 3.49 7.67
CA GLY A 36 14.71 2.28 6.85
C GLY A 36 14.29 1.02 7.61
N PRO A 37 14.87 0.74 8.80
CA PRO A 37 14.49 -0.39 9.64
C PRO A 37 13.03 -0.37 10.09
N LYS A 38 12.45 0.81 10.32
CA LYS A 38 11.02 0.94 10.63
C LYS A 38 10.15 0.46 9.48
N VAL A 39 10.42 0.89 8.24
CA VAL A 39 9.68 0.41 7.06
C VAL A 39 9.82 -1.10 6.90
N HIS A 40 11.03 -1.63 7.08
CA HIS A 40 11.26 -3.08 7.04
C HIS A 40 10.46 -3.84 8.09
N THR A 41 10.43 -3.32 9.32
CA THR A 41 9.68 -3.92 10.43
C THR A 41 8.17 -3.94 10.15
N GLU A 42 7.61 -2.84 9.66
CA GLU A 42 6.18 -2.77 9.33
C GLU A 42 5.82 -3.66 8.12
N ALA A 43 6.68 -3.74 7.11
CA ALA A 43 6.50 -4.66 5.99
C ALA A 43 6.49 -6.13 6.46
N ASN A 44 7.42 -6.50 7.34
CA ASN A 44 7.47 -7.85 7.92
C ASN A 44 6.23 -8.17 8.77
N LYS A 45 5.71 -7.22 9.55
CA LYS A 45 4.47 -7.41 10.33
C LYS A 45 3.28 -7.75 9.43
N ILE A 46 3.12 -7.02 8.33
CA ILE A 46 2.06 -7.28 7.35
C ILE A 46 2.25 -8.66 6.71
N GLY A 47 3.47 -9.02 6.33
CA GLY A 47 3.78 -10.34 5.79
C GLY A 47 3.41 -11.48 6.74
N GLN A 48 3.80 -11.37 8.01
CA GLN A 48 3.48 -12.37 9.04
C GLN A 48 1.98 -12.43 9.35
N PHE A 49 1.30 -11.29 9.35
CA PHE A 49 -0.15 -11.22 9.49
C PHE A 49 -0.85 -11.99 8.36
N LEU A 50 -0.46 -11.77 7.11
CA LEU A 50 -1.04 -12.46 5.95
C LEU A 50 -0.77 -13.96 5.96
N ILE A 51 0.45 -14.38 6.31
CA ILE A 51 0.81 -15.80 6.49
C ILE A 51 -0.09 -16.42 7.56
N SER A 52 -0.19 -15.79 8.73
CA SER A 52 -1.01 -16.30 9.84
C SER A 52 -2.47 -16.44 9.45
N LEU A 53 -3.01 -15.46 8.71
CA LEU A 53 -4.38 -15.50 8.19
C LEU A 53 -4.60 -16.66 7.22
N ILE A 54 -3.71 -16.85 6.25
CA ILE A 54 -3.87 -17.84 5.17
C ILE A 54 -3.65 -19.27 5.66
N TYR A 55 -2.74 -19.45 6.61
CA TYR A 55 -2.41 -20.76 7.19
C TYR A 55 -3.16 -21.06 8.48
N ASN A 56 -4.12 -20.22 8.89
CA ASN A 56 -5.00 -20.54 10.00
C ASN A 56 -5.94 -21.70 9.65
N THR A 57 -5.57 -22.92 10.05
CA THR A 57 -6.36 -24.13 9.84
C THR A 57 -7.52 -24.29 10.81
N GLU A 58 -7.45 -23.64 11.97
CA GLU A 58 -8.51 -23.66 12.99
C GLU A 58 -9.70 -22.77 12.59
N GLY A 59 -9.46 -21.82 11.69
CA GLY A 59 -10.46 -20.85 11.25
C GLY A 59 -10.71 -19.77 12.29
N TYR A 60 -11.80 -19.03 12.11
CA TYR A 60 -12.25 -18.02 13.06
C TYR A 60 -13.68 -18.35 13.46
N GLU A 61 -13.95 -18.30 14.76
CA GLU A 61 -15.27 -18.61 15.29
C GLU A 61 -16.35 -17.74 14.63
N GLY A 62 -17.40 -18.38 14.11
CA GLY A 62 -18.49 -17.70 13.41
C GLY A 62 -18.16 -17.23 11.98
N CYS A 63 -17.03 -17.66 11.40
CA CYS A 63 -16.64 -17.34 10.02
C CYS A 63 -16.37 -18.63 9.25
N SER A 64 -16.91 -18.77 8.03
CA SER A 64 -16.60 -19.93 7.20
C SER A 64 -15.18 -19.88 6.65
N GLN A 65 -14.63 -21.04 6.31
CA GLN A 65 -13.30 -21.13 5.71
C GLN A 65 -13.25 -20.45 4.33
N GLU A 66 -14.32 -20.52 3.55
CA GLU A 66 -14.44 -19.84 2.26
C GLU A 66 -14.36 -18.31 2.42
N GLU A 67 -15.05 -17.76 3.41
CA GLU A 67 -14.98 -16.33 3.70
C GLU A 67 -13.59 -15.92 4.17
N ASN A 68 -12.87 -16.76 4.93
CA ASN A 68 -11.49 -16.46 5.33
C ASN A 68 -10.53 -16.41 4.13
N VAL A 69 -10.74 -17.28 3.14
CA VAL A 69 -10.00 -17.22 1.87
C VAL A 69 -10.32 -15.95 1.09
N GLY A 70 -11.60 -15.57 1.00
CA GLY A 70 -12.02 -14.31 0.39
C GLY A 70 -11.45 -13.08 1.10
N LEU A 71 -11.38 -13.11 2.43
CA LEU A 71 -10.77 -12.07 3.25
C LEU A 71 -9.29 -11.90 2.93
N ALA A 72 -8.53 -13.00 2.97
CA ALA A 72 -7.10 -12.99 2.68
C ALA A 72 -6.81 -12.43 1.28
N ARG A 73 -7.62 -12.82 0.29
CA ARG A 73 -7.49 -12.30 -1.07
C ARG A 73 -7.79 -10.80 -1.16
N SER A 74 -8.85 -10.34 -0.50
CA SER A 74 -9.21 -8.92 -0.43
C SER A 74 -8.05 -8.08 0.15
N PHE A 75 -7.39 -8.59 1.20
CA PHE A 75 -6.21 -7.93 1.77
C PHE A 75 -5.02 -7.92 0.82
N LEU A 76 -4.72 -9.04 0.15
CA LEU A 76 -3.64 -9.13 -0.83
C LEU A 76 -3.87 -8.15 -2.00
N TYR A 77 -5.08 -8.08 -2.56
CA TYR A 77 -5.40 -7.14 -3.64
C TYR A 77 -5.23 -5.69 -3.21
N LYS A 78 -5.70 -5.34 -2.01
CA LYS A 78 -5.49 -4.01 -1.45
C LYS A 78 -4.01 -3.70 -1.28
N LEU A 79 -3.23 -4.66 -0.79
CA LEU A 79 -1.79 -4.52 -0.59
C LEU A 79 -1.07 -4.28 -1.91
N PHE A 80 -1.35 -5.09 -2.93
CA PHE A 80 -0.82 -4.94 -4.29
C PHE A 80 -1.05 -3.54 -4.83
N LYS A 81 -2.30 -3.06 -4.79
CA LYS A 81 -2.66 -1.74 -5.28
C LYS A 81 -1.91 -0.62 -4.54
N VAL A 82 -1.83 -0.71 -3.21
CA VAL A 82 -1.14 0.30 -2.40
C VAL A 82 0.36 0.30 -2.65
N ILE A 83 1.02 -0.85 -2.59
CA ILE A 83 2.48 -0.93 -2.77
C ILE A 83 2.87 -0.56 -4.20
N SER A 84 2.14 -1.04 -5.22
CA SER A 84 2.42 -0.67 -6.62
C SER A 84 2.39 0.83 -6.81
N LYS A 85 1.42 1.53 -6.18
CA LYS A 85 1.37 2.99 -6.20
C LYS A 85 2.56 3.64 -5.48
N LEU A 86 2.97 3.12 -4.31
CA LEU A 86 4.13 3.64 -3.58
C LEU A 86 5.43 3.50 -4.36
N LEU A 87 5.59 2.39 -5.07
CA LEU A 87 6.77 2.08 -5.88
C LEU A 87 6.71 2.68 -7.29
N ASN A 88 5.62 3.37 -7.64
CA ASN A 88 5.37 3.90 -8.97
C ASN A 88 5.44 2.82 -10.08
N LEU A 89 4.91 1.64 -9.78
CA LEU A 89 4.75 0.53 -10.72
C LEU A 89 3.44 0.68 -11.49
N ALA A 90 3.38 0.06 -12.66
CA ALA A 90 2.11 -0.09 -13.38
C ALA A 90 1.10 -0.83 -12.48
N GLU A 91 -0.17 -0.40 -12.50
CA GLU A 91 -1.20 -1.03 -11.68
C GLU A 91 -1.37 -2.49 -12.10
N ALA A 92 -1.22 -3.42 -11.15
CA ALA A 92 -1.37 -4.84 -11.42
C ALA A 92 -2.80 -5.14 -11.91
N ILE A 93 -2.90 -5.94 -12.98
CA ILE A 93 -4.19 -6.44 -13.48
C ILE A 93 -4.61 -7.57 -12.53
N LEU A 94 -5.40 -7.21 -11.52
CA LEU A 94 -5.99 -8.17 -10.59
C LEU A 94 -7.33 -8.67 -11.14
N PRO A 95 -7.69 -9.95 -10.92
CA PRO A 95 -9.00 -10.46 -11.27
C PRO A 95 -10.13 -9.59 -10.71
N SER A 96 -11.17 -9.34 -11.52
CA SER A 96 -12.38 -8.66 -11.06
C SER A 96 -13.13 -9.57 -10.09
N GLU A 97 -13.24 -9.16 -8.84
CA GLU A 97 -13.99 -9.90 -7.82
C GLU A 97 -15.11 -9.06 -7.22
N ASN A 98 -16.16 -9.76 -6.77
CA ASN A 98 -17.20 -9.15 -5.97
C ASN A 98 -16.58 -8.57 -4.68
N PRO A 99 -17.05 -7.40 -4.21
CA PRO A 99 -16.57 -6.83 -2.96
C PRO A 99 -16.69 -7.86 -1.83
N PHE A 100 -15.59 -8.09 -1.11
CA PHE A 100 -15.64 -8.95 0.07
C PHE A 100 -16.48 -8.29 1.16
N HIS A 101 -17.49 -9.01 1.66
CA HIS A 101 -18.36 -8.54 2.73
C HIS A 101 -17.93 -9.17 4.05
N PHE A 102 -17.68 -8.32 5.06
CA PHE A 102 -17.30 -8.74 6.40
C PHE A 102 -18.55 -9.18 7.18
N THR A 103 -18.72 -10.48 7.37
CA THR A 103 -19.93 -11.08 7.92
C THR A 103 -19.82 -11.37 9.42
N CYS A 104 -18.61 -11.59 9.93
CA CYS A 104 -18.35 -11.93 11.34
C CYS A 104 -17.40 -10.92 12.04
N GLU A 105 -17.47 -10.86 13.37
CA GLU A 105 -16.65 -9.96 14.18
C GLU A 105 -15.13 -10.18 14.08
N PRO A 106 -14.61 -11.43 14.03
CA PRO A 106 -13.18 -11.66 13.82
C PRO A 106 -12.65 -11.04 12.53
N GLN A 107 -13.38 -11.16 11.41
CA GLN A 107 -12.99 -10.54 10.14
C GLN A 107 -12.92 -9.01 10.23
N LYS A 108 -13.85 -8.37 10.94
CA LYS A 108 -13.82 -6.91 11.14
C LYS A 108 -12.59 -6.48 11.95
N LYS A 109 -12.22 -7.25 12.99
CA LYS A 109 -11.00 -7.01 13.78
C LYS A 109 -9.74 -7.15 12.92
N LEU A 110 -9.64 -8.24 12.15
CA LEU A 110 -8.54 -8.49 11.21
C LEU A 110 -8.42 -7.35 10.18
N LYS A 111 -9.55 -6.87 9.65
CA LYS A 111 -9.57 -5.74 8.72
C LYS A 111 -8.99 -4.48 9.35
N LYS A 112 -9.41 -4.16 10.57
CA LYS A 112 -8.93 -2.98 11.29
C LYS A 112 -7.42 -3.08 11.52
N GLU A 113 -6.94 -4.22 11.99
CA GLU A 113 -5.51 -4.48 12.22
C GLU A 113 -4.71 -4.33 10.93
N PHE A 114 -5.15 -4.97 9.84
CA PHE A 114 -4.51 -4.86 8.54
C PHE A 114 -4.45 -3.41 8.03
N ASP A 115 -5.56 -2.68 8.14
CA ASP A 115 -5.64 -1.28 7.70
C ASP A 115 -4.73 -0.36 8.52
N GLU A 116 -4.61 -0.59 9.83
CA GLU A 116 -3.70 0.14 10.72
C GLU A 116 -2.23 -0.13 10.38
N GLN A 117 -1.87 -1.40 10.16
CA GLN A 117 -0.52 -1.78 9.75
C GLN A 117 -0.16 -1.17 8.38
N LEU A 118 -1.06 -1.28 7.40
CA LEU A 118 -0.84 -0.73 6.07
C LEU A 118 -0.71 0.81 6.09
N THR A 119 -1.53 1.49 6.88
CA THR A 119 -1.43 2.94 7.07
C THR A 119 -0.07 3.32 7.68
N THR A 120 0.41 2.54 8.64
CA THR A 120 1.70 2.78 9.29
C THR A 120 2.86 2.57 8.30
N LEU A 121 2.82 1.52 7.50
CA LEU A 121 3.79 1.26 6.43
C LEU A 121 3.81 2.42 5.41
N VAL A 122 2.65 2.84 4.90
CA VAL A 122 2.52 3.94 3.93
C VAL A 122 3.13 5.24 4.48
N LYS A 123 2.83 5.59 5.72
CA LYS A 123 3.38 6.78 6.37
C LYS A 123 4.89 6.67 6.53
N GLY A 124 5.38 5.52 7.01
CA GLY A 124 6.81 5.27 7.20
C GLY A 124 7.59 5.36 5.89
N PHE A 125 7.09 4.71 4.84
CA PHE A 125 7.72 4.75 3.52
C PHE A 125 7.71 6.16 2.92
N GLY A 126 6.58 6.86 3.00
CA GLY A 126 6.47 8.24 2.54
C GLY A 126 7.44 9.19 3.26
N GLN A 127 7.66 9.00 4.56
CA GLN A 127 8.67 9.75 5.31
C GLN A 127 10.10 9.37 4.87
N SER A 128 10.36 8.08 4.69
CA SER A 128 11.65 7.57 4.21
C SER A 128 12.04 8.18 2.85
N GLU A 129 11.12 8.19 1.88
CA GLU A 129 11.35 8.78 0.55
C GLU A 129 11.59 10.29 0.63
N ARG A 130 10.83 11.03 1.46
CA ARG A 130 11.06 12.47 1.69
C ARG A 130 12.45 12.76 2.29
N CYS A 131 12.93 11.87 3.14
CA CYS A 131 14.24 11.97 3.78
C CYS A 131 15.40 11.40 2.93
N GLY A 132 15.13 10.84 1.75
CA GLY A 132 16.16 10.20 0.92
C GLY A 132 16.72 8.90 1.51
N CYS A 133 16.01 8.28 2.47
CA CYS A 133 16.41 7.02 3.08
C CYS A 133 15.87 5.85 2.24
N PRO A 134 16.73 4.99 1.67
CA PRO A 134 16.29 3.90 0.80
C PRO A 134 15.44 2.87 1.56
N ALA A 135 14.18 2.70 1.16
CA ALA A 135 13.26 1.75 1.78
C ALA A 135 12.38 0.98 0.80
N LYS A 136 12.74 0.96 -0.50
CA LYS A 136 11.97 0.27 -1.55
C LYS A 136 12.01 -1.26 -1.43
N ARG A 137 13.20 -1.81 -1.13
CA ARG A 137 13.42 -3.27 -1.07
C ARG A 137 12.45 -4.01 -0.12
N PRO A 138 12.15 -3.53 1.10
CA PRO A 138 11.12 -4.15 1.92
C PRO A 138 9.72 -4.21 1.28
N LEU A 139 9.35 -3.21 0.47
CA LEU A 139 8.07 -3.18 -0.22
C LEU A 139 8.07 -4.17 -1.40
N ASP A 140 9.17 -4.27 -2.15
CA ASP A 140 9.34 -5.27 -3.21
C ASP A 140 9.22 -6.69 -2.64
N GLN A 141 9.91 -6.98 -1.54
CA GLN A 141 9.84 -8.29 -0.87
C GLN A 141 8.43 -8.63 -0.38
N LEU A 142 7.69 -7.61 0.10
CA LEU A 142 6.31 -7.78 0.51
C LEU A 142 5.37 -8.04 -0.68
N LEU A 143 5.63 -7.43 -1.84
CA LEU A 143 4.93 -7.76 -3.09
C LEU A 143 5.20 -9.20 -3.52
N ASP A 144 6.47 -9.63 -3.55
CA ASP A 144 6.84 -10.99 -3.95
C ASP A 144 6.18 -12.05 -3.04
N LEU A 145 6.16 -11.79 -1.73
CA LEU A 145 5.45 -12.62 -0.77
C LEU A 145 3.94 -12.62 -1.07
N SER A 146 3.36 -11.44 -1.34
CA SER A 146 1.92 -11.32 -1.64
C SER A 146 1.53 -12.10 -2.89
N ASP A 147 2.37 -12.10 -3.92
CA ASP A 147 2.17 -12.87 -5.15
C ASP A 147 2.19 -14.39 -4.87
N THR A 148 3.17 -14.82 -4.07
CA THR A 148 3.30 -16.23 -3.65
C THR A 148 2.06 -16.69 -2.86
N LEU A 149 1.59 -15.85 -1.94
CA LEU A 149 0.40 -16.13 -1.13
C LEU A 149 -0.88 -16.16 -1.96
N LEU A 150 -1.04 -15.22 -2.90
CA LEU A 150 -2.17 -15.18 -3.81
C LEU A 150 -2.22 -16.43 -4.72
N SER A 151 -1.07 -16.83 -5.25
CA SER A 151 -0.93 -18.06 -6.03
C SER A 151 -1.34 -19.29 -5.22
N THR A 152 -0.95 -19.35 -3.94
CA THR A 152 -1.33 -20.44 -3.02
C THR A 152 -2.84 -20.50 -2.80
N ILE A 153 -3.49 -19.35 -2.60
CA ILE A 153 -4.95 -19.25 -2.43
C ILE A 153 -5.68 -19.72 -3.69
N ASN A 154 -5.25 -19.28 -4.87
CA ASN A 154 -5.92 -19.59 -6.13
C ASN A 154 -5.81 -21.09 -6.48
N VAL A 155 -4.66 -21.72 -6.20
CA VAL A 155 -4.49 -23.18 -6.35
C VAL A 155 -5.35 -23.95 -5.36
N LYS A 156 -5.40 -23.53 -4.08
CA LYS A 156 -6.27 -24.17 -3.07
C LYS A 156 -7.75 -24.07 -3.45
N GLN A 157 -8.20 -22.92 -3.95
CA GLN A 157 -9.59 -22.77 -4.36
C GLN A 157 -9.95 -23.69 -5.53
N TRP A 158 -9.05 -23.85 -6.51
CA TRP A 158 -9.24 -24.81 -7.60
C TRP A 158 -9.33 -26.25 -7.09
N LEU A 159 -8.50 -26.64 -6.12
CA LEU A 159 -8.54 -27.97 -5.49
C LEU A 159 -9.82 -28.21 -4.67
N THR A 160 -10.32 -27.20 -3.96
CA THR A 160 -11.57 -27.31 -3.21
C THR A 160 -12.78 -27.39 -4.14
N GLN A 161 -12.80 -26.59 -5.22
CA GLN A 161 -13.87 -26.63 -6.23
C GLN A 161 -13.87 -27.95 -7.01
N THR A 162 -12.70 -28.46 -7.40
CA THR A 162 -12.60 -29.78 -8.05
C THR A 162 -12.97 -30.91 -7.11
N LYS A 163 -12.57 -30.89 -5.83
CA LYS A 163 -13.04 -31.88 -4.84
C LYS A 163 -14.56 -31.83 -4.62
N ALA A 164 -15.16 -30.65 -4.62
CA ALA A 164 -16.62 -30.51 -4.52
C ALA A 164 -17.37 -31.01 -5.76
N LEU A 165 -16.77 -30.90 -6.95
CA LEU A 165 -17.36 -31.35 -8.22
C LEU A 165 -17.12 -32.84 -8.50
N PHE A 166 -16.03 -33.40 -7.99
CA PHE A 166 -15.61 -34.79 -8.22
C PHE A 166 -15.66 -35.63 -6.94
N GLY A 167 -16.56 -35.30 -6.01
CA GLY A 167 -16.69 -35.89 -4.68
C GLY A 167 -16.30 -37.38 -4.60
N GLN A 168 -15.25 -37.63 -3.82
CA GLN A 168 -15.06 -38.86 -3.06
C GLN A 168 -15.38 -38.55 -1.60
#